data_AF-F4PY79-F1
#
_entry.id   AF-F4PY79-F1
#
_cell.length_a   1.000
_cell.length_b   1.000
_cell.length_c   1.000
_cell.angle_alpha   90.00
_cell.angle_beta   90.00
_cell.angle_gamma   90.00
#
_symmetry.space_group_name_H-M   'P 1'
#
loop_
_entity.id
_entity.type
_entity.pdbx_description
1 polymer ?
#
loop_
_entity_poly.entity_id
_entity_poly.type
_entity_poly.pdbx_seq_one_letter_code
_entity_poly.pdbx_strand_id
1 'polypeptide(L)'
;MNTTTTTTTTTFHSIFKVSIIRKRIFNHIDEISKQQQKINNSNNDGDENVNIWLKGRDIVKLPFLGMIVRYAMPWDFIKHYLPSRENDNVLFERRMHTITKYCGHRNARLDTLKHLIDDWSPDYNPQEPHSNQQKQNAGLSIEYYSQLVTSIAAVGHVDLFEYLITRYPNINIVIDAKIEASEAGHLPILKSLDSINRGRSGLKDDTFDFRKAISNGHLNVVEYLTDKGFKYTGSISAAVQSGRLSLVKYLHYNQTGMAVSHDAMDRAATMGSLGILKFLHEHRPEGCSKIAMDKASEKGYLEVVKWLHENRSEGSTTCAMDLASSLEMIQYLHTHRTEGCSKTAMDYASGCGRLDVVKWLHENRSEGCSTAAIDRASKNGHFDVVKFLYDNRTEGCLSNAIHGVLDLEMVEFLFTNLGARSGRSTINDLVGRGRLDIIQFLHEHGDEGDDEDDGIWYYAMDEAAEQGNLEMVKWFHTNRTEGCTNYAMNHAAQKGYLEIVEFLHKHRTEGCTTFALDQAARGGHFEVVKFLHFNRTEGCTTDAIDGTYRLEIIQFLHKHRTEGCTRHVLHSKAPTTDDFYHVLKYVLDNNMLTTKQNILI
;
A
#
# COMPACT_ATOMS: atom_id res chain seq x y z
N MET A 1 -25.91 -68.96 -0.53
CA MET A 1 -24.67 -68.25 -0.18
C MET A 1 -24.99 -66.76 -0.21
N ASN A 2 -25.11 -66.11 0.95
CA ASN A 2 -25.36 -64.67 1.03
C ASN A 2 -24.02 -63.93 0.90
N THR A 3 -23.84 -63.21 -0.20
CA THR A 3 -22.71 -62.29 -0.40
C THR A 3 -23.11 -60.90 0.09
N THR A 4 -22.64 -60.54 1.28
CA THR A 4 -22.70 -59.18 1.83
C THR A 4 -21.59 -58.35 1.19
N THR A 5 -21.95 -57.38 0.35
CA THR A 5 -21.01 -56.42 -0.24
C THR A 5 -20.74 -55.30 0.76
N THR A 6 -19.58 -55.30 1.40
CA THR A 6 -19.11 -54.23 2.29
C THR A 6 -18.56 -53.08 1.45
N THR A 7 -19.28 -51.97 1.36
CA THR A 7 -18.80 -50.71 0.78
C THR A 7 -17.82 -50.05 1.74
N THR A 8 -16.53 -50.04 1.41
CA THR A 8 -15.50 -49.34 2.16
C THR A 8 -15.49 -47.85 1.79
N THR A 9 -16.02 -47.00 2.67
CA THR A 9 -15.96 -45.54 2.50
C THR A 9 -14.51 -45.07 2.65
N THR A 10 -13.88 -44.68 1.54
CA THR A 10 -12.53 -44.10 1.54
C THR A 10 -12.60 -42.68 2.08
N THR A 11 -12.12 -42.45 3.30
CA THR A 11 -12.04 -41.11 3.92
C THR A 11 -10.69 -40.44 3.65
N PHE A 12 -10.62 -39.12 3.78
CA PHE A 12 -9.35 -38.38 3.70
C PHE A 12 -8.27 -38.99 4.63
N HIS A 13 -8.67 -39.40 5.84
CA HIS A 13 -7.78 -40.06 6.79
C HIS A 13 -7.25 -41.41 6.28
N SER A 14 -8.07 -42.20 5.59
CA SER A 14 -7.64 -43.46 4.98
C SER A 14 -6.65 -43.24 3.82
N ILE A 15 -6.84 -42.19 3.03
CA ILE A 15 -5.93 -41.77 1.95
C ILE A 15 -4.60 -41.28 2.54
N PHE A 16 -4.64 -40.47 3.60
CA PHE A 16 -3.44 -39.89 4.24
C PHE A 16 -2.58 -40.94 4.98
N LYS A 17 -3.20 -42.06 5.40
CA LYS A 17 -2.47 -43.21 5.97
C LYS A 17 -1.60 -43.92 4.94
N VAL A 18 -1.93 -43.84 3.64
CA VAL A 18 -1.09 -44.41 2.58
C VAL A 18 0.22 -43.61 2.47
N SER A 19 1.33 -44.25 2.85
CA SER A 19 2.65 -43.61 2.93
C SER A 19 3.08 -42.95 1.61
N ILE A 20 2.80 -43.60 0.47
CA ILE A 20 3.14 -43.09 -0.86
C ILE A 20 2.38 -41.80 -1.16
N ILE A 21 1.06 -41.78 -0.92
CA ILE A 21 0.22 -40.61 -1.17
C ILE A 21 0.65 -39.46 -0.25
N ARG A 22 0.85 -39.74 1.03
CA ARG A 22 1.33 -38.77 2.02
C ARG A 22 2.66 -38.13 1.60
N LYS A 23 3.65 -38.94 1.20
CA LYS A 23 4.96 -38.46 0.74
C LYS A 23 4.83 -37.61 -0.52
N ARG A 24 3.98 -38.03 -1.45
CA ARG A 24 3.72 -37.30 -2.70
C ARG A 24 3.05 -35.95 -2.44
N ILE A 25 2.08 -35.86 -1.52
CA ILE A 25 1.46 -34.59 -1.12
C ILE A 25 2.51 -33.63 -0.54
N PHE A 26 3.31 -34.07 0.43
CA PHE A 26 4.32 -33.20 1.06
C PHE A 26 5.42 -32.76 0.11
N ASN A 27 5.80 -33.58 -0.88
CA ASN A 27 6.74 -33.18 -1.91
C ASN A 27 6.17 -32.08 -2.82
N HIS A 28 4.89 -32.16 -3.22
CA HIS A 28 4.28 -31.09 -4.03
C HIS A 28 4.15 -29.78 -3.24
N ILE A 29 3.87 -29.84 -1.93
CA ILE A 29 3.86 -28.64 -1.07
C ILE A 29 5.25 -27.97 -1.06
N ASP A 30 6.34 -28.76 -0.99
CA ASP A 30 7.70 -28.24 -1.08
C ASP A 30 7.98 -27.57 -2.43
N GLU A 31 7.51 -28.16 -3.53
CA GLU A 31 7.69 -27.60 -4.87
C GLU A 31 6.93 -26.29 -5.05
N ILE A 32 5.66 -26.22 -4.60
CA ILE A 32 4.84 -25.01 -4.63
C ILE A 32 5.50 -23.90 -3.82
N SER A 33 5.98 -24.21 -2.61
CA SER A 33 6.66 -23.24 -1.74
C SER A 33 7.92 -22.66 -2.40
N LYS A 34 8.72 -23.50 -3.07
CA LYS A 34 9.92 -23.07 -3.83
C LYS A 34 9.58 -22.23 -5.06
N GLN A 35 8.52 -22.59 -5.79
CA GLN A 35 8.08 -21.81 -6.96
C GLN A 35 7.60 -20.42 -6.55
N GLN A 36 6.87 -20.32 -5.44
CA GLN A 36 6.37 -19.03 -4.96
C GLN A 36 7.47 -18.15 -4.37
N GLN A 37 8.48 -18.72 -3.71
CA GLN A 37 9.68 -17.97 -3.30
C GLN A 37 10.42 -17.35 -4.50
N LYS A 38 10.51 -18.06 -5.63
CA LYS A 38 11.12 -17.52 -6.86
C LYS A 38 10.31 -16.35 -7.44
N ILE A 39 8.98 -16.42 -7.40
CA ILE A 39 8.08 -15.34 -7.87
C ILE A 39 8.16 -14.12 -6.94
N ASN A 40 8.33 -14.34 -5.64
CA ASN A 40 8.37 -13.24 -4.67
C ASN A 40 9.74 -12.54 -4.67
N ASN A 41 10.84 -13.23 -4.90
CA ASN A 41 12.17 -12.61 -5.02
C ASN A 41 12.32 -11.71 -6.26
N SER A 42 11.38 -11.74 -7.21
CA SER A 42 11.31 -10.78 -8.31
C SER A 42 10.47 -9.54 -8.01
N ASN A 43 9.69 -9.53 -6.93
CA ASN A 43 8.82 -8.41 -6.54
C ASN A 43 9.30 -7.83 -5.20
N ASN A 44 10.16 -6.81 -5.25
CA ASN A 44 10.71 -6.11 -4.09
C ASN A 44 9.69 -5.14 -3.47
N ASP A 45 8.57 -5.65 -2.95
CA ASP A 45 7.68 -4.88 -2.08
C ASP A 45 7.77 -5.40 -0.66
N GLY A 46 8.27 -4.54 0.25
CA GLY A 46 8.54 -4.82 1.65
C GLY A 46 7.31 -4.99 2.55
N ASP A 47 6.31 -5.75 2.11
CA ASP A 47 5.20 -6.17 2.97
C ASP A 47 5.56 -7.51 3.64
N GLU A 48 5.64 -7.54 4.98
CA GLU A 48 6.01 -8.71 5.80
C GLU A 48 4.99 -9.87 5.71
N ASN A 49 4.01 -9.81 4.81
CA ASN A 49 3.02 -10.86 4.56
C ASN A 49 3.47 -11.85 3.48
N VAL A 50 4.63 -12.47 3.65
CA VAL A 50 5.08 -13.53 2.76
C VAL A 50 4.20 -14.77 2.96
N ASN A 51 3.36 -15.10 1.97
CA ASN A 51 2.60 -16.36 1.87
C ASN A 51 3.51 -17.55 1.59
N ILE A 52 4.29 -17.94 2.61
CA ILE A 52 5.08 -19.16 2.62
C ILE A 52 4.17 -20.33 3.01
N TRP A 53 4.03 -21.30 2.12
CA TRP A 53 3.36 -22.57 2.43
C TRP A 53 4.28 -23.41 3.32
N LEU A 54 3.91 -23.57 4.60
CA LEU A 54 4.71 -24.26 5.61
C LEU A 54 4.24 -25.71 5.81
N LYS A 55 5.19 -26.60 6.09
CA LYS A 55 4.86 -27.93 6.64
C LYS A 55 4.31 -27.75 8.04
N GLY A 56 3.40 -28.64 8.45
CA GLY A 56 2.79 -28.61 9.79
C GLY A 56 3.81 -28.51 10.94
N ARG A 57 4.97 -29.17 10.82
CA ARG A 57 6.06 -29.12 11.81
C ARG A 57 6.83 -27.79 11.86
N ASP A 58 6.72 -26.96 10.83
CA ASP A 58 7.44 -25.68 10.72
C ASP A 58 6.53 -24.51 11.12
N ILE A 59 5.20 -24.72 11.20
CA ILE A 59 4.23 -23.75 11.70
C ILE A 59 4.56 -23.32 13.15
N VAL A 60 5.06 -24.22 13.98
CA VAL A 60 5.43 -23.95 15.39
C VAL A 60 6.67 -23.06 15.52
N LYS A 61 7.47 -22.93 14.45
CA LYS A 61 8.69 -22.10 14.43
C LYS A 61 8.39 -20.66 14.02
N LEU A 62 7.13 -20.34 13.70
CA LEU A 62 6.74 -18.99 13.32
C LEU A 62 6.98 -18.03 14.48
N PRO A 63 7.56 -16.85 14.20
CA PRO A 63 7.71 -15.82 15.23
C PRO A 63 6.33 -15.36 15.72
N PHE A 64 6.31 -14.72 16.89
CA PHE A 64 5.11 -14.07 17.43
C PHE A 64 3.87 -14.96 17.56
N LEU A 65 4.05 -16.26 17.83
CA LEU A 65 2.96 -17.23 17.95
C LEU A 65 2.11 -17.31 16.66
N GLY A 66 2.75 -17.16 15.49
CA GLY A 66 2.08 -17.16 14.19
C GLY A 66 1.21 -18.39 13.92
N MET A 67 1.45 -19.52 14.58
CA MET A 67 0.56 -20.69 14.53
C MET A 67 -0.87 -20.39 14.99
N ILE A 68 -1.04 -19.49 15.97
CA ILE A 68 -2.35 -19.08 16.50
C ILE A 68 -2.95 -17.99 15.60
N VAL A 69 -2.18 -16.94 15.33
CA VAL A 69 -2.65 -15.75 14.60
C VAL A 69 -2.96 -16.05 13.13
N ARG A 70 -2.06 -16.77 12.44
CA ARG A 70 -2.11 -16.95 10.99
C ARG A 70 -2.96 -18.13 10.55
N TYR A 71 -3.05 -19.17 11.39
CA TYR A 71 -3.69 -20.43 11.03
C TYR A 71 -4.86 -20.79 11.94
N ALA A 72 -5.12 -20.04 13.01
CA ALA A 72 -6.12 -20.35 14.02
C ALA A 72 -6.07 -21.82 14.48
N MET A 73 -4.87 -22.29 14.82
CA MET A 73 -4.67 -23.68 15.20
C MET A 73 -5.47 -24.04 16.46
N PRO A 74 -6.13 -25.22 16.50
CA PRO A 74 -6.91 -25.66 17.66
C PRO A 74 -6.09 -25.82 18.94
N TRP A 75 -6.74 -25.69 20.10
CA TRP A 75 -6.14 -25.83 21.43
C TRP A 75 -5.31 -27.09 21.59
N ASP A 76 -5.83 -28.24 21.17
CA ASP A 76 -5.15 -29.53 21.28
C ASP A 76 -3.77 -29.54 20.62
N PHE A 77 -3.57 -28.70 19.60
CA PHE A 77 -2.28 -28.52 18.97
C PHE A 77 -1.44 -27.48 19.72
N ILE A 78 -1.99 -26.30 19.97
CA ILE A 78 -1.21 -25.15 20.48
C ILE A 78 -0.80 -25.27 21.95
N LYS A 79 -1.55 -26.00 22.77
CA LYS A 79 -1.27 -26.16 24.22
C LYS A 79 0.11 -26.72 24.54
N HIS A 80 0.70 -27.46 23.59
CA HIS A 80 2.04 -28.05 23.72
C HIS A 80 3.17 -27.08 23.40
N TYR A 81 2.86 -25.92 22.82
CA TYR A 81 3.85 -24.93 22.34
C TYR A 81 3.68 -23.55 23.01
N LEU A 82 2.67 -23.40 23.86
CA LEU A 82 2.52 -22.22 24.70
C LEU A 82 3.43 -22.34 25.94
N PRO A 83 4.00 -21.24 26.43
CA PRO A 83 4.77 -21.24 27.68
C PRO A 83 3.93 -21.80 28.83
N SER A 84 4.52 -22.69 29.63
CA SER A 84 3.86 -23.21 30.84
C SER A 84 3.63 -22.09 31.85
N ARG A 85 2.54 -22.18 32.62
CA ARG A 85 2.12 -21.18 33.62
C ARG A 85 3.22 -20.72 34.59
N GLU A 86 4.16 -21.60 34.92
CA GLU A 86 5.26 -21.34 35.84
C GLU A 86 6.45 -20.58 35.20
N ASN A 87 6.44 -20.41 33.87
CA ASN A 87 7.53 -19.84 33.08
C ASN A 87 7.02 -18.90 31.96
N ASP A 88 5.79 -18.38 32.08
CA ASP A 88 5.20 -17.52 31.06
C ASP A 88 5.74 -16.08 31.15
N ASN A 89 6.82 -15.83 30.41
CA ASN A 89 7.40 -14.50 30.23
C ASN A 89 6.73 -13.69 29.10
N VAL A 90 5.64 -14.19 28.50
CA VAL A 90 4.93 -13.45 27.45
C VAL A 90 4.17 -12.30 28.09
N LEU A 91 4.38 -11.09 27.57
CA LEU A 91 3.66 -9.89 28.01
C LEU A 91 2.15 -10.06 27.78
N PHE A 92 1.34 -9.55 28.72
CA PHE A 92 -0.11 -9.59 28.63
C PHE A 92 -0.62 -8.99 27.31
N GLU A 93 -0.04 -7.88 26.88
CA GLU A 93 -0.36 -7.18 25.63
C GLU A 93 -0.13 -8.09 24.41
N ARG A 94 0.92 -8.91 24.44
CA ARG A 94 1.24 -9.85 23.36
C ARG A 94 0.31 -11.06 23.36
N ARG A 95 -0.09 -11.56 24.54
CA ARG A 95 -1.15 -12.57 24.65
C ARG A 95 -2.46 -12.04 24.09
N MET A 96 -2.88 -10.85 24.51
CA MET A 96 -4.11 -10.22 24.06
C MET A 96 -4.12 -9.93 22.56
N HIS A 97 -3.03 -9.42 21.99
CA HIS A 97 -2.90 -9.26 20.55
C HIS A 97 -3.09 -10.60 19.82
N THR A 98 -2.46 -11.67 20.32
CA THR A 98 -2.56 -13.02 19.76
C THR A 98 -4.01 -13.55 19.81
N ILE A 99 -4.69 -13.39 20.94
CA ILE A 99 -6.09 -13.81 21.14
C ILE A 99 -7.03 -13.00 20.25
N THR A 100 -6.87 -11.68 20.19
CA THR A 100 -7.68 -10.79 19.33
C THR A 100 -7.54 -11.14 17.85
N LYS A 101 -6.32 -11.41 17.38
CA LYS A 101 -6.09 -11.85 16.00
C LYS A 101 -6.62 -13.25 15.72
N TYR A 102 -6.51 -14.17 16.68
CA TYR A 102 -7.13 -15.48 16.60
C TYR A 102 -8.64 -15.37 16.42
N CYS A 103 -9.31 -14.59 17.26
CA CYS A 103 -10.74 -14.34 17.18
C CYS A 103 -11.16 -13.63 15.88
N GLY A 104 -10.27 -12.82 15.31
CA GLY A 104 -10.45 -12.19 13.99
C GLY A 104 -10.23 -13.14 12.80
N HIS A 105 -9.91 -14.41 13.04
CA HIS A 105 -9.66 -15.37 12.00
C HIS A 105 -10.92 -16.19 11.67
N ARG A 106 -11.17 -16.45 10.38
CA ARG A 106 -12.38 -17.19 9.91
C ARG A 106 -12.53 -18.61 10.48
N ASN A 107 -11.42 -19.23 10.87
CA ASN A 107 -11.39 -20.60 11.43
C ASN A 107 -11.35 -20.66 12.97
N ALA A 108 -11.53 -19.54 13.67
CA ALA A 108 -11.55 -19.53 15.12
C ALA A 108 -12.66 -20.44 15.67
N ARG A 109 -12.35 -21.11 16.77
CA ARG A 109 -13.22 -22.05 17.49
C ARG A 109 -13.39 -21.65 18.94
N LEU A 110 -14.61 -21.81 19.45
CA LEU A 110 -14.97 -21.52 20.84
C LEU A 110 -14.17 -22.31 21.86
N ASP A 111 -13.97 -23.61 21.62
CA ASP A 111 -13.17 -24.47 22.49
C ASP A 111 -11.78 -23.90 22.74
N THR A 112 -11.12 -23.44 21.68
CA THR A 112 -9.77 -22.88 21.79
C THR A 112 -9.76 -21.48 22.37
N LEU A 113 -10.78 -20.65 22.12
CA LEU A 113 -10.90 -19.36 22.81
C LEU A 113 -11.06 -19.55 24.32
N LYS A 114 -11.88 -20.51 24.76
CA LYS A 114 -12.07 -20.82 26.18
C LYS A 114 -10.74 -21.12 26.84
N HIS A 115 -9.93 -22.00 26.27
CA HIS A 115 -8.62 -22.32 26.83
C HIS A 115 -7.61 -21.17 26.75
N LEU A 116 -7.61 -20.39 25.68
CA LEU A 116 -6.75 -19.21 25.56
C LEU A 116 -7.05 -18.16 26.65
N ILE A 117 -8.32 -17.98 27.02
CA ILE A 117 -8.72 -17.06 28.09
C ILE A 117 -8.58 -17.70 29.47
N ASP A 118 -9.04 -18.93 29.65
CA ASP A 118 -9.18 -19.54 30.97
C ASP A 118 -7.86 -20.12 31.49
N ASP A 119 -7.07 -20.74 30.61
CA ASP A 119 -5.85 -21.43 30.98
C ASP A 119 -4.59 -20.60 30.71
N TRP A 120 -4.54 -19.91 29.57
CA TRP A 120 -3.34 -19.20 29.14
C TRP A 120 -3.30 -17.73 29.58
N SER A 121 -4.43 -17.02 29.58
CA SER A 121 -4.51 -15.64 30.07
C SER A 121 -5.59 -15.46 31.14
N PRO A 122 -5.48 -16.15 32.30
CA PRO A 122 -6.48 -16.06 33.39
C PRO A 122 -6.57 -14.67 34.02
N ASP A 123 -5.59 -13.81 33.75
CA ASP A 123 -5.53 -12.38 34.08
C ASP A 123 -6.44 -11.51 33.19
N TYR A 124 -7.06 -12.09 32.15
CA TYR A 124 -8.08 -11.42 31.35
C TYR A 124 -9.35 -11.13 32.16
N ASN A 125 -9.49 -9.89 32.61
CA ASN A 125 -10.70 -9.40 33.26
C ASN A 125 -11.14 -8.04 32.66
N PRO A 126 -12.04 -8.04 31.66
CA PRO A 126 -12.55 -6.82 31.04
C PRO A 126 -13.57 -6.06 31.90
N GLN A 127 -13.80 -6.48 33.16
CA GLN A 127 -14.77 -5.86 34.08
C GLN A 127 -14.15 -5.07 35.23
N GLU A 128 -12.85 -5.23 35.52
CA GLU A 128 -12.23 -4.60 36.69
C GLU A 128 -11.92 -3.10 36.45
N PRO A 129 -12.35 -2.18 37.34
CA PRO A 129 -11.89 -0.81 37.32
C PRO A 129 -10.43 -0.77 37.81
N HIS A 130 -9.51 -0.42 36.91
CA HIS A 130 -8.07 -0.38 37.20
C HIS A 130 -7.75 0.44 38.47
N SER A 131 -6.99 -0.16 39.39
CA SER A 131 -6.52 0.49 40.61
C SER A 131 -5.61 1.70 40.28
N ASN A 132 -5.53 2.66 41.22
CA ASN A 132 -4.90 3.98 41.02
C ASN A 132 -3.42 3.96 40.58
N GLN A 133 -2.72 2.82 40.60
CA GLN A 133 -1.32 2.69 40.14
C GLN A 133 -1.17 2.48 38.62
N GLN A 134 -2.25 2.18 37.88
CA GLN A 134 -2.21 1.93 36.42
C GLN A 134 -2.74 3.10 35.56
N LYS A 135 -2.83 4.32 36.12
CA LYS A 135 -3.43 5.48 35.44
C LYS A 135 -2.60 6.06 34.28
N GLN A 136 -1.34 5.66 34.10
CA GLN A 136 -0.55 6.07 32.92
C GLN A 136 -0.73 5.12 31.70
N ASN A 137 -1.26 3.90 31.89
CA ASN A 137 -1.45 2.89 30.83
C ASN A 137 -2.93 2.50 30.60
N ALA A 138 -3.88 3.11 31.32
CA ALA A 138 -5.31 2.79 31.25
C ALA A 138 -5.95 2.97 29.85
N GLY A 139 -5.36 3.81 28.98
CA GLY A 139 -5.82 3.97 27.59
C GLY A 139 -5.56 2.74 26.72
N LEU A 140 -4.40 2.09 26.89
CA LEU A 140 -3.98 0.93 26.10
C LEU A 140 -4.75 -0.34 26.49
N SER A 141 -5.05 -0.53 27.79
CA SER A 141 -5.80 -1.70 28.27
C SER A 141 -7.26 -1.72 27.80
N ILE A 142 -7.93 -0.57 27.82
CA ILE A 142 -9.29 -0.39 27.30
C ILE A 142 -9.33 -0.70 25.78
N GLU A 143 -8.27 -0.36 25.06
CA GLU A 143 -8.16 -0.62 23.62
C GLU A 143 -8.15 -2.12 23.31
N TYR A 144 -7.37 -2.94 24.03
CA TYR A 144 -7.28 -4.38 23.77
C TYR A 144 -8.61 -5.11 23.99
N TYR A 145 -9.36 -4.74 25.04
CA TYR A 145 -10.65 -5.35 25.34
C TYR A 145 -11.71 -5.00 24.29
N SER A 146 -11.74 -3.74 23.86
CA SER A 146 -12.61 -3.30 22.78
C SER A 146 -12.26 -4.01 21.47
N GLN A 147 -10.96 -4.06 21.12
CA GLN A 147 -10.48 -4.69 19.89
C GLN A 147 -10.86 -6.18 19.78
N LEU A 148 -10.83 -6.94 20.88
CA LEU A 148 -11.24 -8.35 20.88
C LEU A 148 -12.70 -8.52 20.45
N VAL A 149 -13.61 -7.77 21.10
CA VAL A 149 -15.05 -7.84 20.82
C VAL A 149 -15.35 -7.35 19.40
N THR A 150 -14.72 -6.24 19.00
CA THR A 150 -14.84 -5.67 17.65
C THR A 150 -14.35 -6.63 16.57
N SER A 151 -13.23 -7.33 16.81
CA SER A 151 -12.67 -8.35 15.90
C SER A 151 -13.63 -9.55 15.71
N ILE A 152 -14.24 -10.03 16.80
CA ILE A 152 -15.26 -11.09 16.76
C ILE A 152 -16.50 -10.61 15.99
N ALA A 153 -16.93 -9.38 16.26
CA ALA A 153 -18.09 -8.77 15.61
C ALA A 153 -17.89 -8.61 14.10
N ALA A 154 -16.70 -8.23 13.64
CA ALA A 154 -16.37 -8.09 12.22
C ALA A 154 -16.40 -9.45 11.48
N VAL A 155 -15.96 -10.53 12.11
CA VAL A 155 -15.94 -11.87 11.47
C VAL A 155 -17.30 -12.57 11.53
N GLY A 156 -18.09 -12.32 12.58
CA GLY A 156 -19.41 -12.93 12.73
C GLY A 156 -19.44 -14.19 13.58
N HIS A 157 -18.45 -14.40 14.44
CA HIS A 157 -18.40 -15.59 15.31
C HIS A 157 -19.37 -15.47 16.49
N VAL A 158 -20.63 -15.85 16.27
CA VAL A 158 -21.72 -15.74 17.25
C VAL A 158 -21.44 -16.50 18.54
N ASP A 159 -20.85 -17.69 18.46
CA ASP A 159 -20.53 -18.55 19.60
C ASP A 159 -19.41 -17.96 20.49
N LEU A 160 -18.36 -17.41 19.89
CA LEU A 160 -17.31 -16.67 20.60
C LEU A 160 -17.89 -15.41 21.25
N PHE A 161 -18.74 -14.70 20.51
CA PHE A 161 -19.39 -13.49 20.99
C PHE A 161 -20.26 -13.78 22.21
N GLU A 162 -21.17 -14.76 22.10
CA GLU A 162 -22.07 -15.20 23.18
C GLU A 162 -21.32 -15.68 24.42
N TYR A 163 -20.21 -16.40 24.24
CA TYR A 163 -19.34 -16.80 25.34
C TYR A 163 -18.78 -15.59 26.10
N LEU A 164 -18.22 -14.61 25.40
CA LEU A 164 -17.64 -13.42 26.04
C LEU A 164 -18.68 -12.59 26.78
N ILE A 165 -19.84 -12.34 26.18
CA ILE A 165 -20.89 -11.52 26.81
C ILE A 165 -21.54 -12.23 28.01
N THR A 166 -21.66 -13.56 27.96
CA THR A 166 -22.22 -14.36 29.07
C THR A 166 -21.24 -14.42 30.23
N ARG A 167 -19.95 -14.62 29.95
CA ARG A 167 -18.90 -14.68 30.96
C ARG A 167 -18.61 -13.31 31.56
N TYR A 168 -18.66 -12.25 30.75
CA TYR A 168 -18.39 -10.89 31.18
C TYR A 168 -19.57 -9.94 30.92
N PRO A 169 -20.68 -10.03 31.70
CA PRO A 169 -21.88 -9.20 31.50
C PRO A 169 -21.66 -7.69 31.46
N ASN A 170 -20.67 -7.18 32.19
CA ASN A 170 -20.36 -5.76 32.25
C ASN A 170 -19.29 -5.27 31.27
N ILE A 171 -18.83 -6.11 30.33
CA ILE A 171 -17.82 -5.72 29.34
C ILE A 171 -18.21 -4.42 28.63
N ASN A 172 -17.23 -3.53 28.45
CA ASN A 172 -17.45 -2.28 27.72
C ASN A 172 -17.55 -2.60 26.24
N ILE A 173 -18.78 -2.84 25.76
CA ILE A 173 -19.05 -3.05 24.35
C ILE A 173 -19.20 -1.68 23.71
N VAL A 174 -18.12 -1.23 23.07
CA VAL A 174 -18.08 0.07 22.40
C VAL A 174 -19.02 0.06 21.20
N ILE A 175 -19.50 1.25 20.82
CA ILE A 175 -20.24 1.56 19.59
C ILE A 175 -19.62 0.83 18.37
N ASP A 176 -18.30 0.69 18.35
CA ASP A 176 -17.51 0.06 17.29
C ASP A 176 -17.94 -1.38 16.96
N ALA A 177 -18.27 -2.22 17.95
CA ALA A 177 -18.69 -3.60 17.69
C ALA A 177 -20.04 -3.67 16.95
N LYS A 178 -20.95 -2.71 17.24
CA LYS A 178 -22.22 -2.58 16.53
C LYS A 178 -22.02 -2.09 15.10
N ILE A 179 -21.09 -1.16 14.89
CA ILE A 179 -20.71 -0.66 13.57
C ILE A 179 -20.12 -1.80 12.74
N GLU A 180 -19.13 -2.54 13.26
CA GLU A 180 -18.48 -3.65 12.55
C GLU A 180 -19.46 -4.77 12.20
N ALA A 181 -20.32 -5.18 13.15
CA ALA A 181 -21.36 -6.18 12.87
C ALA A 181 -22.34 -5.71 11.78
N SER A 182 -22.65 -4.42 11.74
CA SER A 182 -23.52 -3.83 10.71
C SER A 182 -22.84 -3.72 9.35
N GLU A 183 -21.56 -3.34 9.34
CA GLU A 183 -20.70 -3.26 8.15
C GLU A 183 -20.46 -4.64 7.52
N ALA A 184 -20.31 -5.68 8.35
CA ALA A 184 -20.07 -7.05 7.91
C ALA A 184 -21.34 -7.89 7.70
N GLY A 185 -22.51 -7.43 8.15
CA GLY A 185 -23.82 -8.05 7.89
C GLY A 185 -24.24 -9.13 8.90
N HIS A 186 -23.65 -9.12 10.10
CA HIS A 186 -23.83 -10.15 11.13
C HIS A 186 -25.02 -9.85 12.05
N LEU A 187 -26.24 -10.01 11.51
CA LEU A 187 -27.49 -9.80 12.25
C LEU A 187 -27.57 -10.52 13.61
N PRO A 188 -27.11 -11.78 13.79
CA PRO A 188 -27.16 -12.43 15.10
C PRO A 188 -26.35 -11.67 16.17
N ILE A 189 -25.18 -11.14 15.83
CA ILE A 189 -24.35 -10.36 16.76
C ILE A 189 -25.07 -9.07 17.15
N LEU A 190 -25.71 -8.38 16.19
CA LEU A 190 -26.52 -7.19 16.49
C LEU A 190 -27.69 -7.48 17.42
N LYS A 191 -28.39 -8.61 17.25
CA LYS A 191 -29.47 -9.03 18.15
C LYS A 191 -28.95 -9.32 19.56
N SER A 192 -27.79 -9.98 19.67
CA SER A 192 -27.13 -10.23 20.96
C SER A 192 -26.70 -8.92 21.63
N LEU A 193 -26.10 -7.98 20.89
CA LEU A 193 -25.75 -6.64 21.39
C LEU A 193 -26.96 -5.87 21.93
N ASP A 194 -28.06 -5.84 21.17
CA ASP A 194 -29.29 -5.13 21.56
C ASP A 194 -29.95 -5.76 22.79
N SER A 195 -29.78 -7.06 23.03
CA SER A 195 -30.30 -7.72 24.24
C SER A 195 -29.59 -7.24 25.52
N ILE A 196 -28.29 -6.95 25.42
CA ILE A 196 -27.45 -6.47 26.54
C ILE A 196 -27.72 -4.98 26.81
N ASN A 197 -27.87 -4.18 25.75
CA ASN A 197 -27.96 -2.71 25.85
C ASN A 197 -29.33 -2.18 26.34
N ARG A 198 -30.37 -3.03 26.46
CA ARG A 198 -31.70 -2.63 27.00
C ARG A 198 -31.66 -2.07 28.44
N GLY A 199 -30.56 -2.23 29.17
CA GLY A 199 -30.35 -1.67 30.51
C GLY A 199 -29.41 -0.47 30.60
N ARG A 200 -28.78 -0.04 29.49
CA ARG A 200 -27.80 1.07 29.45
C ARG A 200 -28.30 2.17 28.51
N SER A 201 -29.21 3.01 29.00
CA SER A 201 -29.68 4.19 28.27
C SER A 201 -28.55 5.22 28.14
N GLY A 202 -28.04 5.43 26.93
CA GLY A 202 -27.01 6.46 26.72
C GLY A 202 -26.34 6.54 25.36
N LEU A 203 -26.59 5.61 24.44
CA LEU A 203 -26.03 5.72 23.08
C LEU A 203 -27.04 6.48 22.20
N LYS A 204 -26.67 7.71 21.82
CA LYS A 204 -27.41 8.47 20.80
C LYS A 204 -27.49 7.60 19.53
N ASP A 205 -28.68 7.55 18.92
CA ASP A 205 -28.94 7.00 17.59
C ASP A 205 -28.07 7.72 16.54
N ASP A 206 -26.79 7.36 16.45
CA ASP A 206 -26.00 7.73 15.29
C ASP A 206 -26.37 6.77 14.15
N THR A 207 -26.85 7.33 13.04
CA THR A 207 -27.25 6.58 11.83
C THR A 207 -26.09 5.89 11.11
N PHE A 208 -24.89 5.88 11.69
CA PHE A 208 -23.65 5.41 11.08
C PHE A 208 -23.64 3.90 10.84
N ASP A 209 -24.05 3.10 11.82
CA ASP A 209 -24.20 1.64 11.70
C ASP A 209 -25.22 1.28 10.60
N PHE A 210 -26.35 1.99 10.57
CA PHE A 210 -27.37 1.86 9.55
C PHE A 210 -26.84 2.19 8.15
N ARG A 211 -26.11 3.30 8.00
CA ARG A 211 -25.48 3.71 6.73
C ARG A 211 -24.46 2.68 6.22
N LYS A 212 -23.68 2.07 7.13
CA LYS A 212 -22.69 1.04 6.79
C LYS A 212 -23.35 -0.25 6.31
N ALA A 213 -24.41 -0.69 6.98
CA ALA A 213 -25.19 -1.85 6.54
C ALA A 213 -25.80 -1.62 5.14
N ILE A 214 -26.31 -0.42 4.87
CA ILE A 214 -26.86 -0.04 3.57
C ILE A 214 -25.77 -0.05 2.47
N SER A 215 -24.65 0.64 2.70
CA SER A 215 -23.58 0.78 1.71
C SER A 215 -22.98 -0.57 1.29
N ASN A 216 -22.92 -1.53 2.22
CA ASN A 216 -22.43 -2.89 1.97
C ASN A 216 -23.51 -3.87 1.50
N GLY A 217 -24.77 -3.44 1.44
CA GLY A 217 -25.85 -4.22 0.85
C GLY A 217 -26.53 -5.24 1.77
N HIS A 218 -26.34 -5.16 3.09
CA HIS A 218 -26.81 -6.18 4.04
C HIS A 218 -28.29 -6.05 4.37
N LEU A 219 -29.15 -6.51 3.45
CA LEU A 219 -30.62 -6.36 3.52
C LEU A 219 -31.21 -6.83 4.85
N ASN A 220 -30.79 -7.99 5.38
CA ASN A 220 -31.26 -8.53 6.66
C ASN A 220 -30.97 -7.61 7.86
N VAL A 221 -29.82 -6.93 7.86
CA VAL A 221 -29.44 -5.95 8.89
C VAL A 221 -30.23 -4.65 8.68
N VAL A 222 -30.37 -4.20 7.44
CA VAL A 222 -31.15 -3.01 7.11
C VAL A 222 -32.62 -3.17 7.49
N GLU A 223 -33.22 -4.33 7.22
CA GLU A 223 -34.58 -4.68 7.65
C GLU A 223 -34.72 -4.57 9.17
N TYR A 224 -33.83 -5.23 9.90
CA TYR A 224 -33.81 -5.21 11.36
C TYR A 224 -33.69 -3.79 11.94
N LEU A 225 -32.78 -2.98 11.40
CA LEU A 225 -32.58 -1.60 11.87
C LEU A 225 -33.73 -0.68 11.44
N THR A 226 -34.35 -0.92 10.28
CA THR A 226 -35.54 -0.16 9.85
C THR A 226 -36.74 -0.44 10.76
N ASP A 227 -36.95 -1.70 11.16
CA ASP A 227 -37.98 -2.08 12.14
C ASP A 227 -37.78 -1.41 13.51
N LYS A 228 -36.55 -1.04 13.85
CA LYS A 228 -36.19 -0.29 15.06
C LYS A 228 -36.42 1.23 14.93
N GLY A 229 -36.81 1.71 13.75
CA GLY A 229 -37.08 3.11 13.48
C GLY A 229 -35.91 3.92 12.91
N PHE A 230 -34.77 3.27 12.59
CA PHE A 230 -33.63 3.97 11.99
C PHE A 230 -34.00 4.50 10.60
N LYS A 231 -33.65 5.77 10.35
CA LYS A 231 -33.85 6.45 9.07
C LYS A 231 -32.58 7.18 8.67
N TYR A 232 -32.28 7.18 7.37
CA TYR A 232 -31.12 7.88 6.82
C TYR A 232 -31.48 8.52 5.49
N THR A 233 -31.34 9.84 5.38
CA THR A 233 -31.76 10.60 4.19
C THR A 233 -31.05 10.17 2.91
N GLY A 234 -29.79 9.74 3.00
CA GLY A 234 -29.02 9.19 1.88
C GLY A 234 -29.17 7.68 1.67
N SER A 235 -30.18 7.02 2.25
CA SER A 235 -30.28 5.56 2.25
C SER A 235 -30.37 4.97 0.84
N ILE A 236 -31.11 5.61 -0.06
CA ILE A 236 -31.24 5.11 -1.43
C ILE A 236 -29.92 5.25 -2.20
N SER A 237 -29.25 6.41 -2.15
CA SER A 237 -27.99 6.58 -2.89
C SER A 237 -26.87 5.70 -2.33
N ALA A 238 -26.85 5.45 -1.01
CA ALA A 238 -25.97 4.45 -0.40
C ALA A 238 -26.33 3.01 -0.84
N ALA A 239 -27.62 2.68 -0.95
CA ALA A 239 -28.05 1.36 -1.41
C ALA A 239 -27.70 1.11 -2.89
N VAL A 240 -27.77 2.14 -3.73
CA VAL A 240 -27.33 2.08 -5.12
C VAL A 240 -25.85 1.70 -5.21
N GLN A 241 -25.01 2.23 -4.32
CA GLN A 241 -23.58 1.90 -4.27
C GLN A 241 -23.31 0.41 -4.00
N SER A 242 -24.20 -0.25 -3.25
CA SER A 242 -24.09 -1.71 -3.01
C SER A 242 -24.39 -2.56 -4.24
N GLY A 243 -24.98 -1.98 -5.30
CA GLY A 243 -25.41 -2.68 -6.51
C GLY A 243 -26.61 -3.61 -6.33
N ARG A 244 -27.24 -3.65 -5.15
CA ARG A 244 -28.34 -4.58 -4.84
C ARG A 244 -29.72 -3.95 -5.08
N LEU A 245 -30.34 -4.28 -6.22
CA LEU A 245 -31.68 -3.82 -6.57
C LEU A 245 -32.73 -4.17 -5.49
N SER A 246 -32.62 -5.34 -4.85
CA SER A 246 -33.53 -5.75 -3.77
C SER A 246 -33.51 -4.78 -2.59
N LEU A 247 -32.32 -4.31 -2.21
CA LEU A 247 -32.16 -3.32 -1.13
C LEU A 247 -32.71 -1.95 -1.52
N VAL A 248 -32.46 -1.51 -2.76
CA VAL A 248 -33.01 -0.25 -3.29
C VAL A 248 -34.54 -0.29 -3.27
N LYS A 249 -35.15 -1.40 -3.72
CA LYS A 249 -36.61 -1.61 -3.66
C LYS A 249 -37.12 -1.56 -2.23
N TYR A 250 -36.48 -2.30 -1.31
CA TYR A 250 -36.87 -2.33 0.09
C TYR A 250 -36.88 -0.93 0.72
N LEU A 251 -35.79 -0.17 0.55
CA LEU A 251 -35.69 1.18 1.13
C LEU A 251 -36.66 2.17 0.48
N HIS A 252 -36.93 2.04 -0.83
CA HIS A 252 -37.90 2.88 -1.51
C HIS A 252 -39.32 2.72 -0.93
N TYR A 253 -39.77 1.48 -0.70
CA TYR A 253 -41.11 1.21 -0.18
C TYR A 253 -41.24 1.44 1.34
N ASN A 254 -40.16 1.26 2.11
CA ASN A 254 -40.21 1.30 3.58
C ASN A 254 -39.71 2.62 4.20
N GLN A 255 -39.04 3.49 3.45
CA GLN A 255 -38.56 4.79 3.94
C GLN A 255 -39.10 5.97 3.10
N THR A 256 -40.43 6.10 3.05
CA THR A 256 -41.12 7.15 2.29
C THR A 256 -40.96 8.54 2.93
N GLY A 257 -40.83 9.60 2.11
CA GLY A 257 -40.88 10.99 2.55
C GLY A 257 -39.53 11.67 2.82
N MET A 258 -38.41 11.02 2.51
CA MET A 258 -37.09 11.66 2.56
C MET A 258 -36.77 12.28 1.20
N ALA A 259 -36.31 13.54 1.20
CA ALA A 259 -35.85 14.22 -0.01
C ALA A 259 -34.62 13.49 -0.55
N VAL A 260 -34.70 13.04 -1.80
CA VAL A 260 -33.59 12.38 -2.49
C VAL A 260 -33.14 13.28 -3.63
N SER A 261 -31.83 13.45 -3.79
CA SER A 261 -31.24 14.22 -4.89
C SER A 261 -31.15 13.37 -6.17
N HIS A 262 -30.79 13.99 -7.29
CA HIS A 262 -30.37 13.32 -8.54
C HIS A 262 -29.21 12.32 -8.35
N ASP A 263 -28.48 12.41 -7.21
CA ASP A 263 -27.36 11.54 -6.81
C ASP A 263 -27.66 10.03 -6.94
N ALA A 264 -28.89 9.58 -6.70
CA ALA A 264 -29.23 8.16 -6.79
C ALA A 264 -29.14 7.63 -8.24
N MET A 265 -29.68 8.36 -9.22
CA MET A 265 -29.60 7.95 -10.63
C MET A 265 -28.20 8.18 -11.20
N ASP A 266 -27.52 9.27 -10.81
CA ASP A 266 -26.14 9.53 -11.23
C ASP A 266 -25.18 8.42 -10.79
N ARG A 267 -25.32 7.94 -9.54
CA ARG A 267 -24.57 6.78 -9.04
C ARG A 267 -24.95 5.50 -9.75
N ALA A 268 -26.24 5.27 -10.01
CA ALA A 268 -26.68 4.07 -10.72
C ALA A 268 -26.06 3.99 -12.13
N ALA A 269 -25.95 5.14 -12.81
CA ALA A 269 -25.30 5.26 -14.10
C ALA A 269 -23.78 5.05 -14.00
N THR A 270 -23.14 5.67 -13.00
CA THR A 270 -21.70 5.52 -12.72
C THR A 270 -21.31 4.07 -12.39
N MET A 271 -22.24 3.29 -11.81
CA MET A 271 -22.04 1.88 -11.47
C MET A 271 -22.47 0.92 -12.60
N GLY A 272 -22.97 1.43 -13.74
CA GLY A 272 -23.43 0.59 -14.84
C GLY A 272 -24.70 -0.23 -14.53
N SER A 273 -25.40 0.11 -13.45
CA SER A 273 -26.49 -0.69 -12.91
C SER A 273 -27.82 -0.35 -13.58
N LEU A 274 -27.97 -0.75 -14.85
CA LEU A 274 -29.15 -0.45 -15.68
C LEU A 274 -30.49 -0.84 -15.02
N GLY A 275 -30.53 -1.97 -14.31
CA GLY A 275 -31.75 -2.41 -13.61
C GLY A 275 -32.17 -1.49 -12.46
N ILE A 276 -31.20 -0.97 -11.69
CA ILE A 276 -31.45 0.03 -10.64
C ILE A 276 -31.87 1.36 -11.28
N LEU A 277 -31.19 1.75 -12.35
CA LEU A 277 -31.45 2.99 -13.06
C LEU A 277 -32.87 3.04 -13.65
N LYS A 278 -33.32 1.96 -14.30
CA LYS A 278 -34.71 1.79 -14.77
C LYS A 278 -35.72 1.84 -13.63
N PHE A 279 -35.44 1.12 -12.54
CA PHE A 279 -36.32 1.12 -11.36
C PHE A 279 -36.49 2.52 -10.77
N LEU A 280 -35.39 3.25 -10.60
CA LEU A 280 -35.43 4.63 -10.12
C LEU A 280 -36.24 5.51 -11.08
N HIS A 281 -35.96 5.46 -12.38
CA HIS A 281 -36.72 6.25 -13.37
C HIS A 281 -38.24 6.02 -13.33
N GLU A 282 -38.69 4.78 -13.18
CA GLU A 282 -40.12 4.44 -13.15
C GLU A 282 -40.83 4.90 -11.86
N HIS A 283 -40.10 5.01 -10.75
CA HIS A 283 -40.69 5.19 -9.41
C HIS A 283 -40.32 6.53 -8.76
N ARG A 284 -39.42 7.32 -9.37
CA ARG A 284 -38.83 8.52 -8.78
C ARG A 284 -38.85 9.71 -9.77
N PRO A 285 -39.45 10.85 -9.42
CA PRO A 285 -39.54 12.01 -10.31
C PRO A 285 -38.26 12.86 -10.38
N GLU A 286 -37.28 12.66 -9.49
CA GLU A 286 -36.13 13.57 -9.31
C GLU A 286 -35.14 13.56 -10.49
N GLY A 287 -35.08 12.46 -11.25
CA GLY A 287 -34.24 12.36 -12.44
C GLY A 287 -32.74 12.21 -12.15
N CYS A 288 -31.92 12.54 -13.16
CA CYS A 288 -30.47 12.52 -13.09
C CYS A 288 -29.89 13.89 -13.45
N SER A 289 -28.59 14.07 -13.26
CA SER A 289 -27.86 15.20 -13.84
C SER A 289 -27.09 14.76 -15.08
N LYS A 290 -26.41 15.71 -15.75
CA LYS A 290 -25.51 15.42 -16.87
C LYS A 290 -24.37 14.45 -16.49
N ILE A 291 -24.04 14.39 -15.20
CA ILE A 291 -23.00 13.50 -14.66
C ILE A 291 -23.34 12.03 -14.93
N ALA A 292 -24.63 11.66 -14.94
CA ALA A 292 -25.03 10.28 -15.23
C ALA A 292 -24.50 9.78 -16.58
N MET A 293 -24.70 10.56 -17.65
CA MET A 293 -24.26 10.18 -18.99
C MET A 293 -22.74 10.33 -19.13
N ASP A 294 -22.16 11.40 -18.57
CA ASP A 294 -20.70 11.62 -18.58
C ASP A 294 -19.95 10.44 -17.94
N LYS A 295 -20.36 10.02 -16.74
CA LYS A 295 -19.72 8.92 -16.01
C LYS A 295 -20.02 7.55 -16.60
N ALA A 296 -21.23 7.33 -17.13
CA ALA A 296 -21.52 6.10 -17.85
C ALA A 296 -20.65 5.96 -19.12
N SER A 297 -20.40 7.06 -19.84
CA SER A 297 -19.49 7.08 -20.99
C SER A 297 -18.04 6.79 -20.61
N GLU A 298 -17.54 7.47 -19.57
CA GLU A 298 -16.19 7.29 -19.01
C GLU A 298 -15.93 5.83 -18.61
N LYS A 299 -16.92 5.18 -17.98
CA LYS A 299 -16.81 3.79 -17.53
C LYS A 299 -17.13 2.75 -18.62
N GLY A 300 -17.61 3.18 -19.78
CA GLY A 300 -17.92 2.29 -20.91
C GLY A 300 -19.23 1.53 -20.82
N TYR A 301 -20.19 2.05 -20.08
CA TYR A 301 -21.53 1.47 -20.00
C TYR A 301 -22.41 1.97 -21.15
N LEU A 302 -22.10 1.51 -22.38
CA LEU A 302 -22.79 1.94 -23.61
C LEU A 302 -24.31 1.74 -23.53
N GLU A 303 -24.78 0.62 -22.97
CA GLU A 303 -26.21 0.35 -22.81
C GLU A 303 -26.89 1.31 -21.82
N VAL A 304 -26.17 1.79 -20.81
CA VAL A 304 -26.66 2.83 -19.91
C VAL A 304 -26.73 4.18 -20.64
N VAL A 305 -25.72 4.51 -21.45
CA VAL A 305 -25.70 5.74 -22.25
C VAL A 305 -26.83 5.77 -23.28
N LYS A 306 -27.04 4.67 -24.02
CA LYS A 306 -28.17 4.49 -24.93
C LYS A 306 -29.50 4.69 -24.23
N TRP A 307 -29.68 4.01 -23.10
CA TRP A 307 -30.91 4.12 -22.33
C TRP A 307 -31.14 5.55 -21.80
N LEU A 308 -30.10 6.20 -21.26
CA LEU A 308 -30.19 7.59 -20.79
C LEU A 308 -30.54 8.53 -21.93
N HIS A 309 -29.96 8.34 -23.12
CA HIS A 309 -30.28 9.14 -24.30
C HIS A 309 -31.74 9.02 -24.73
N GLU A 310 -32.28 7.79 -24.73
CA GLU A 310 -33.66 7.52 -25.17
C GLU A 310 -34.73 7.97 -24.17
N ASN A 311 -34.40 7.96 -22.86
CA ASN A 311 -35.40 8.09 -21.79
C ASN A 311 -35.26 9.38 -20.96
N ARG A 312 -34.17 10.15 -21.12
CA ARG A 312 -33.86 11.35 -20.33
C ARG A 312 -33.51 12.54 -21.23
N SER A 313 -33.82 13.74 -20.77
CA SER A 313 -33.61 14.99 -21.53
C SER A 313 -32.43 15.83 -21.01
N GLU A 314 -31.84 15.46 -19.88
CA GLU A 314 -30.76 16.21 -19.23
C GLU A 314 -29.47 16.26 -20.05
N GLY A 315 -29.22 15.22 -20.85
CA GLY A 315 -28.07 15.14 -21.76
C GLY A 315 -26.74 14.88 -21.07
N SER A 316 -25.66 15.33 -21.70
CA SER A 316 -24.29 15.20 -21.21
C SER A 316 -23.57 16.54 -21.24
N THR A 317 -22.29 16.54 -20.86
CA THR A 317 -21.36 17.62 -21.20
C THR A 317 -20.38 17.12 -22.26
N THR A 318 -19.38 17.94 -22.61
CA THR A 318 -18.26 17.48 -23.46
C THR A 318 -17.47 16.36 -22.79
N CYS A 319 -17.52 16.24 -21.45
CA CYS A 319 -16.85 15.20 -20.68
C CYS A 319 -17.24 13.78 -21.14
N ALA A 320 -18.49 13.57 -21.57
CA ALA A 320 -18.92 12.27 -22.09
C ALA A 320 -18.07 11.82 -23.28
N MET A 321 -17.78 12.70 -24.24
CA MET A 321 -16.95 12.35 -25.40
C MET A 321 -15.45 12.48 -25.07
N ASP A 322 -15.06 13.48 -24.26
CA ASP A 322 -13.67 13.71 -23.86
C ASP A 322 -13.07 12.52 -23.11
N LEU A 323 -13.86 11.87 -22.27
CA LEU A 323 -13.43 10.75 -21.43
C LEU A 323 -13.97 9.40 -21.90
N ALA A 324 -14.58 9.33 -23.10
CA ALA A 324 -15.20 8.12 -23.60
C ALA A 324 -14.23 6.92 -23.57
N SER A 325 -14.72 5.79 -23.06
CA SER A 325 -13.92 4.58 -22.87
C SER A 325 -13.52 3.86 -24.18
N SER A 326 -14.30 4.00 -25.25
CA SER A 326 -14.11 3.27 -26.52
C SER A 326 -14.46 4.11 -27.74
N LEU A 327 -13.94 3.71 -28.90
CA LEU A 327 -14.31 4.29 -30.19
C LEU A 327 -15.81 4.15 -30.48
N GLU A 328 -16.42 3.01 -30.14
CA GLU A 328 -17.86 2.78 -30.29
C GLU A 328 -18.68 3.80 -29.48
N MET A 329 -18.27 4.09 -28.24
CA MET A 329 -18.91 5.11 -27.42
C MET A 329 -18.80 6.51 -28.06
N ILE A 330 -17.62 6.86 -28.60
CA ILE A 330 -17.41 8.14 -29.29
C ILE A 330 -18.29 8.25 -30.52
N GLN A 331 -18.34 7.20 -31.36
CA GLN A 331 -19.18 7.17 -32.55
C GLN A 331 -20.67 7.29 -32.20
N TYR A 332 -21.11 6.61 -31.14
CA TYR A 332 -22.48 6.73 -30.65
C TYR A 332 -22.79 8.16 -30.19
N LEU A 333 -21.95 8.74 -29.34
CA LEU A 333 -22.14 10.11 -28.86
C LEU A 333 -22.09 11.11 -30.01
N HIS A 334 -21.20 10.96 -30.98
CA HIS A 334 -21.10 11.85 -32.13
C HIS A 334 -22.36 11.84 -33.00
N THR A 335 -22.96 10.67 -33.19
CA THR A 335 -24.14 10.51 -34.06
C THR A 335 -25.45 10.89 -33.39
N HIS A 336 -25.54 10.77 -32.06
CA HIS A 336 -26.79 10.94 -31.31
C HIS A 336 -26.82 12.17 -30.39
N ARG A 337 -25.67 12.84 -30.17
CA ARG A 337 -25.53 13.99 -29.27
C ARG A 337 -24.94 15.19 -29.99
N THR A 338 -25.24 16.38 -29.48
CA THR A 338 -24.82 17.66 -30.08
C THR A 338 -23.76 18.39 -29.25
N GLU A 339 -23.49 17.93 -28.03
CA GLU A 339 -22.52 18.56 -27.12
C GLU A 339 -21.08 18.52 -27.65
N GLY A 340 -20.73 17.50 -28.45
CA GLY A 340 -19.40 17.34 -29.02
C GLY A 340 -18.32 17.02 -27.99
N CYS A 341 -17.08 17.40 -28.30
CA CYS A 341 -15.91 17.22 -27.44
C CYS A 341 -15.13 18.54 -27.30
N SER A 342 -14.11 18.53 -26.48
CA SER A 342 -13.07 19.54 -26.40
C SER A 342 -11.73 18.96 -26.87
N LYS A 343 -10.67 19.78 -26.89
CA LYS A 343 -9.28 19.31 -27.16
C LYS A 343 -8.86 18.16 -26.24
N THR A 344 -9.45 18.12 -25.05
CA THR A 344 -9.26 17.10 -24.03
C THR A 344 -9.52 15.68 -24.55
N ALA A 345 -10.46 15.48 -25.49
CA ALA A 345 -10.71 14.18 -26.10
C ALA A 345 -9.49 13.60 -26.80
N MET A 346 -8.85 14.39 -27.66
CA MET A 346 -7.67 13.96 -28.40
C MET A 346 -6.45 13.91 -27.48
N ASP A 347 -6.32 14.83 -26.53
CA ASP A 347 -5.22 14.83 -25.54
C ASP A 347 -5.24 13.57 -24.66
N TYR A 348 -6.41 13.16 -24.15
CA TYR A 348 -6.54 11.93 -23.37
C TYR A 348 -6.37 10.68 -24.22
N ALA A 349 -7.00 10.63 -25.41
CA ALA A 349 -6.83 9.49 -26.31
C ALA A 349 -5.35 9.26 -26.67
N SER A 350 -4.61 10.35 -26.87
CA SER A 350 -3.18 10.32 -27.17
C SER A 350 -2.37 9.80 -25.98
N GLY A 351 -2.62 10.33 -24.78
CA GLY A 351 -1.99 9.85 -23.55
C GLY A 351 -2.31 8.40 -23.20
N CYS A 352 -3.44 7.86 -23.66
CA CYS A 352 -3.80 6.45 -23.49
C CYS A 352 -3.33 5.54 -24.64
N GLY A 353 -2.65 6.08 -25.66
CA GLY A 353 -2.16 5.30 -26.80
C GLY A 353 -3.26 4.80 -27.74
N ARG A 354 -4.46 5.41 -27.71
CA ARG A 354 -5.60 4.99 -28.54
C ARG A 354 -5.53 5.63 -29.91
N LEU A 355 -4.60 5.16 -30.74
CA LEU A 355 -4.37 5.70 -32.09
C LEU A 355 -5.62 5.66 -32.99
N ASP A 356 -6.46 4.64 -32.83
CA ASP A 356 -7.76 4.52 -33.53
C ASP A 356 -8.71 5.68 -33.20
N VAL A 357 -8.81 6.04 -31.92
CA VAL A 357 -9.60 7.18 -31.44
C VAL A 357 -8.98 8.50 -31.90
N VAL A 358 -7.66 8.65 -31.83
CA VAL A 358 -6.96 9.86 -32.29
C VAL A 358 -7.20 10.11 -33.77
N LYS A 359 -7.05 9.07 -34.62
CA LYS A 359 -7.35 9.15 -36.06
C LYS A 359 -8.80 9.52 -36.32
N TRP A 360 -9.74 8.85 -35.64
CA TRP A 360 -11.15 9.12 -35.81
C TRP A 360 -11.51 10.55 -35.41
N LEU A 361 -11.01 11.03 -34.27
CA LEU A 361 -11.22 12.42 -33.82
C LEU A 361 -10.62 13.41 -34.82
N HIS A 362 -9.43 13.15 -35.36
CA HIS A 362 -8.80 13.99 -36.38
C HIS A 362 -9.65 14.10 -37.66
N GLU A 363 -10.21 12.98 -38.12
CA GLU A 363 -10.98 12.92 -39.37
C GLU A 363 -12.40 13.50 -39.24
N ASN A 364 -13.01 13.43 -38.05
CA ASN A 364 -14.43 13.70 -37.85
C ASN A 364 -14.74 14.93 -36.97
N ARG A 365 -13.74 15.50 -36.30
CA ARG A 365 -13.89 16.63 -35.36
C ARG A 365 -12.90 17.75 -35.69
N SER A 366 -13.32 18.99 -35.44
CA SER A 366 -12.54 20.19 -35.77
C SER A 366 -11.85 20.83 -34.55
N GLU A 367 -12.12 20.33 -33.34
CA GLU A 367 -11.62 20.88 -32.08
C GLU A 367 -10.10 20.75 -31.92
N GLY A 368 -9.52 19.69 -32.51
CA GLY A 368 -8.08 19.45 -32.47
C GLY A 368 -7.55 18.95 -31.13
N CYS A 369 -6.27 19.19 -30.87
CA CYS A 369 -5.61 18.86 -29.62
C CYS A 369 -4.92 20.10 -29.02
N SER A 370 -4.28 19.91 -27.86
CA SER A 370 -3.29 20.83 -27.33
C SER A 370 -1.89 20.19 -27.41
N THR A 371 -0.86 20.89 -26.93
CA THR A 371 0.50 20.30 -26.79
C THR A 371 0.48 19.05 -25.90
N ALA A 372 -0.48 18.97 -24.96
CA ALA A 372 -0.62 17.85 -24.04
C ALA A 372 -0.84 16.50 -24.74
N ALA A 373 -1.33 16.49 -25.99
CA ALA A 373 -1.46 15.25 -26.76
C ALA A 373 -0.10 14.58 -27.00
N ILE A 374 0.87 15.33 -27.55
CA ILE A 374 2.23 14.80 -27.75
C ILE A 374 2.91 14.60 -26.40
N ASP A 375 2.85 15.56 -25.47
CA ASP A 375 3.55 15.47 -24.18
C ASP A 375 3.15 14.20 -23.41
N ARG A 376 1.84 13.89 -23.34
CA ARG A 376 1.34 12.70 -22.62
C ARG A 376 1.62 11.41 -23.39
N ALA A 377 1.48 11.41 -24.71
CA ALA A 377 1.80 10.24 -25.53
C ALA A 377 3.29 9.88 -25.42
N SER A 378 4.17 10.88 -25.45
CA SER A 378 5.61 10.74 -25.26
C SER A 378 5.96 10.12 -23.91
N LYS A 379 5.44 10.71 -22.81
CA LYS A 379 5.70 10.22 -21.44
C LYS A 379 5.26 8.77 -21.24
N ASN A 380 4.18 8.36 -21.90
CA ASN A 380 3.64 7.01 -21.79
C ASN A 380 4.17 6.04 -22.88
N GLY A 381 5.11 6.48 -23.73
CA GLY A 381 5.77 5.63 -24.73
C GLY A 381 4.93 5.30 -25.96
N HIS A 382 3.95 6.13 -26.32
CA HIS A 382 3.06 5.91 -27.46
C HIS A 382 3.60 6.57 -28.75
N PHE A 383 4.69 6.00 -29.29
CA PHE A 383 5.42 6.57 -30.44
C PHE A 383 4.59 6.67 -31.73
N ASP A 384 3.73 5.69 -31.98
CA ASP A 384 2.82 5.67 -33.13
C ASP A 384 1.82 6.84 -33.11
N VAL A 385 1.32 7.20 -31.93
CA VAL A 385 0.49 8.38 -31.71
C VAL A 385 1.30 9.67 -31.93
N VAL A 386 2.50 9.78 -31.34
CA VAL A 386 3.34 10.97 -31.50
C VAL A 386 3.67 11.23 -32.97
N LYS A 387 4.02 10.17 -33.71
CA LYS A 387 4.29 10.25 -35.15
C LYS A 387 3.05 10.70 -35.93
N PHE A 388 1.89 10.11 -35.64
CA PHE A 388 0.65 10.51 -36.30
C PHE A 388 0.31 11.99 -36.04
N LEU A 389 0.46 12.44 -34.79
CA LEU A 389 0.22 13.84 -34.42
C LEU A 389 1.22 14.76 -35.13
N TYR A 390 2.51 14.42 -35.16
CA TYR A 390 3.53 15.18 -35.88
C TYR A 390 3.21 15.33 -37.37
N ASP A 391 2.80 14.24 -38.04
CA ASP A 391 2.52 14.23 -39.47
C ASP A 391 1.23 15.00 -39.86
N ASN A 392 0.28 15.14 -38.92
CA ASN A 392 -1.09 15.60 -39.24
C ASN A 392 -1.57 16.82 -38.43
N ARG A 393 -0.82 17.26 -37.42
CA ARG A 393 -1.17 18.35 -36.50
C ARG A 393 -0.02 19.37 -36.40
N THR A 394 -0.36 20.60 -36.01
CA THR A 394 0.60 21.71 -35.95
C THR A 394 0.83 22.22 -34.52
N GLU A 395 0.12 21.68 -33.54
CA GLU A 395 0.19 22.13 -32.14
C GLU A 395 1.55 21.88 -31.47
N GLY A 396 2.27 20.85 -31.91
CA GLY A 396 3.59 20.51 -31.36
C GLY A 396 3.54 20.01 -29.92
N CYS A 397 4.65 20.17 -29.20
CA CYS A 397 4.83 19.77 -27.81
C CYS A 397 5.41 20.92 -26.98
N LEU A 398 5.49 20.75 -25.66
CA LEU A 398 6.25 21.67 -24.81
C LEU A 398 7.76 21.57 -25.09
N SER A 399 8.53 22.61 -24.78
CA SER A 399 9.99 22.56 -24.96
C SER A 399 10.61 21.45 -24.11
N ASN A 400 10.09 21.21 -22.90
CA ASN A 400 10.56 20.16 -22.00
C ASN A 400 9.87 18.79 -22.19
N ALA A 401 9.29 18.50 -23.36
CA ALA A 401 8.54 17.26 -23.62
C ALA A 401 9.36 15.96 -23.46
N ILE A 402 10.69 16.04 -23.43
CA ILE A 402 11.60 14.92 -23.15
C ILE A 402 11.49 14.46 -21.68
N HIS A 403 11.00 15.32 -20.77
CA HIS A 403 10.94 15.00 -19.35
C HIS A 403 10.08 13.76 -19.05
N GLY A 404 10.70 12.77 -18.40
CA GLY A 404 10.06 11.50 -18.04
C GLY A 404 9.89 10.52 -19.20
N VAL A 405 10.42 10.82 -20.39
CA VAL A 405 10.50 9.89 -21.52
C VAL A 405 11.72 8.99 -21.35
N LEU A 406 11.49 7.69 -21.38
CA LEU A 406 12.54 6.69 -21.22
C LEU A 406 12.83 5.95 -22.53
N ASP A 407 12.03 6.08 -23.56
CA ASP A 407 12.35 5.42 -24.82
C ASP A 407 13.33 6.28 -25.64
N LEU A 408 14.49 5.73 -26.02
CA LEU A 408 15.50 6.48 -26.76
C LEU A 408 14.95 6.92 -28.12
N GLU A 409 14.24 6.03 -28.84
CA GLU A 409 13.63 6.36 -30.14
C GLU A 409 12.65 7.55 -30.02
N MET A 410 11.83 7.56 -28.97
CA MET A 410 11.00 8.73 -28.65
C MET A 410 11.83 10.00 -28.37
N VAL A 411 12.87 9.93 -27.53
CA VAL A 411 13.72 11.10 -27.21
C VAL A 411 14.39 11.66 -28.46
N GLU A 412 14.97 10.79 -29.29
CA GLU A 412 15.59 11.17 -30.57
C GLU A 412 14.60 11.92 -31.46
N PHE A 413 13.38 11.40 -31.55
CA PHE A 413 12.33 12.02 -32.36
C PHE A 413 11.90 13.39 -31.84
N LEU A 414 11.65 13.50 -30.52
CA LEU A 414 11.24 14.76 -29.89
C LEU A 414 12.33 15.84 -30.00
N PHE A 415 13.58 15.47 -29.76
CA PHE A 415 14.70 16.39 -29.81
C PHE A 415 14.96 16.89 -31.24
N THR A 416 14.98 15.97 -32.21
CA THR A 416 15.40 16.26 -33.59
C THR A 416 14.30 16.89 -34.42
N ASN A 417 13.05 16.43 -34.29
CA ASN A 417 11.95 16.83 -35.19
C ASN A 417 11.03 17.88 -34.57
N LEU A 418 10.87 17.87 -33.24
CA LEU A 418 9.96 18.77 -32.53
C LEU A 418 10.67 19.88 -31.75
N GLY A 419 12.01 19.88 -31.73
CA GLY A 419 12.79 20.91 -31.07
C GLY A 419 12.69 20.90 -29.54
N ALA A 420 12.28 19.77 -28.95
CA ALA A 420 12.25 19.63 -27.50
C ALA A 420 13.69 19.61 -26.93
N ARG A 421 13.86 20.14 -25.72
CA ARG A 421 15.13 20.28 -24.99
C ARG A 421 14.99 19.74 -23.57
N SER A 422 16.10 19.37 -22.97
CA SER A 422 16.11 18.86 -21.60
C SER A 422 16.27 19.99 -20.59
N GLY A 423 15.58 19.88 -19.45
CA GLY A 423 15.91 20.66 -18.26
C GLY A 423 16.76 19.85 -17.29
N ARG A 424 17.30 20.51 -16.26
CA ARG A 424 18.08 19.84 -15.20
C ARG A 424 17.32 18.67 -14.55
N SER A 425 16.01 18.79 -14.36
CA SER A 425 15.18 17.71 -13.80
C SER A 425 15.11 16.48 -14.71
N THR A 426 15.18 16.65 -16.03
CA THR A 426 15.23 15.56 -17.00
C THR A 426 16.56 14.82 -16.90
N ILE A 427 17.68 15.55 -16.86
CA ILE A 427 19.00 14.94 -16.69
C ILE A 427 19.08 14.16 -15.39
N ASN A 428 18.62 14.75 -14.27
CA ASN A 428 18.62 14.07 -12.97
C ASN A 428 17.75 12.79 -12.96
N ASP A 429 16.55 12.80 -13.57
CA ASP A 429 15.71 11.59 -13.67
C ASP A 429 16.37 10.50 -14.55
N LEU A 430 16.99 10.89 -15.67
CA LEU A 430 17.73 9.96 -16.54
C LEU A 430 18.93 9.33 -15.83
N VAL A 431 19.71 10.14 -15.09
CA VAL A 431 20.82 9.66 -14.25
C VAL A 431 20.31 8.75 -13.15
N GLY A 432 19.26 9.17 -12.45
CA GLY A 432 18.51 8.41 -11.45
C GLY A 432 18.13 7.00 -11.90
N ARG A 433 17.71 6.88 -13.17
CA ARG A 433 17.30 5.62 -13.80
C ARG A 433 18.43 4.90 -14.53
N GLY A 434 19.64 5.44 -14.53
CA GLY A 434 20.82 4.84 -15.17
C GLY A 434 20.78 4.84 -16.70
N ARG A 435 20.07 5.78 -17.33
CA ARG A 435 19.90 5.88 -18.79
C ARG A 435 21.06 6.57 -19.49
N LEU A 436 22.21 5.91 -19.45
CA LEU A 436 23.45 6.39 -20.08
C LEU A 436 23.34 6.52 -21.60
N ASP A 437 22.53 5.68 -22.25
CA ASP A 437 22.22 5.73 -23.67
C ASP A 437 21.58 7.07 -24.07
N ILE A 438 20.57 7.53 -23.31
CA ILE A 438 19.90 8.81 -23.57
C ILE A 438 20.81 9.98 -23.19
N ILE A 439 21.56 9.88 -22.09
CA ILE A 439 22.53 10.90 -21.68
C ILE A 439 23.60 11.11 -22.76
N GLN A 440 24.12 10.03 -23.34
CA GLN A 440 25.07 10.07 -24.45
C GLN A 440 24.47 10.76 -25.66
N PHE A 441 23.26 10.34 -26.07
CA PHE A 441 22.56 10.95 -27.20
C PHE A 441 22.38 12.46 -27.01
N LEU A 442 21.83 12.91 -25.87
CA LEU A 442 21.57 14.33 -25.59
C LEU A 442 22.87 15.15 -25.59
N HIS A 443 23.94 14.61 -25.02
CA HIS A 443 25.25 15.27 -25.02
C HIS A 443 25.86 15.37 -26.42
N GLU A 444 25.84 14.30 -27.20
CA GLU A 444 26.38 14.27 -28.57
C GLU A 444 25.64 15.24 -29.51
N HIS A 445 24.37 15.50 -29.24
CA HIS A 445 23.54 16.43 -29.99
C HIS A 445 23.53 17.86 -29.42
N GLY A 446 24.38 18.14 -28.42
CA GLY A 446 24.57 19.48 -27.88
C GLY A 446 23.38 20.04 -27.12
N ASP A 447 22.67 19.19 -26.36
CA ASP A 447 21.61 19.67 -25.48
C ASP A 447 22.21 20.46 -24.31
N GLU A 448 22.12 21.78 -24.40
CA GLU A 448 22.51 22.71 -23.34
C GLU A 448 21.30 23.08 -22.44
N GLY A 449 20.09 22.64 -22.82
CA GLY A 449 18.84 22.97 -22.17
C GLY A 449 18.37 24.42 -22.40
N ASP A 450 17.24 24.76 -21.80
CA ASP A 450 16.64 26.11 -21.87
C ASP A 450 16.97 26.98 -20.62
N ASP A 451 17.78 26.49 -19.69
CA ASP A 451 18.02 27.11 -18.37
C ASP A 451 19.17 28.15 -18.40
N GLU A 452 18.95 29.35 -17.83
CA GLU A 452 19.95 30.44 -17.73
C GLU A 452 20.98 30.28 -16.58
N ASP A 453 20.96 29.15 -15.86
CA ASP A 453 21.74 28.87 -14.63
C ASP A 453 23.06 28.11 -14.92
N ASP A 454 23.72 27.53 -13.91
CA ASP A 454 24.97 26.72 -13.94
C ASP A 454 25.01 25.53 -14.95
N GLY A 455 24.01 25.38 -15.81
CA GLY A 455 23.88 24.34 -16.84
C GLY A 455 23.08 23.12 -16.35
N ILE A 456 22.51 22.37 -17.29
CA ILE A 456 21.69 21.17 -16.98
C ILE A 456 22.53 19.99 -16.47
N TRP A 457 23.85 20.01 -16.72
CA TRP A 457 24.79 18.93 -16.42
C TRP A 457 25.49 19.05 -15.06
N TYR A 458 25.38 20.21 -14.38
CA TYR A 458 26.24 20.58 -13.24
C TYR A 458 26.25 19.55 -12.10
N TYR A 459 25.09 19.02 -11.71
CA TYR A 459 24.97 18.02 -10.63
C TYR A 459 24.89 16.57 -11.13
N ALA A 460 25.06 16.33 -12.44
CA ALA A 460 24.81 15.02 -13.03
C ALA A 460 25.81 13.95 -12.55
N MET A 461 27.08 14.33 -12.31
CA MET A 461 28.08 13.40 -11.75
C MET A 461 27.85 13.12 -10.26
N ASP A 462 27.36 14.10 -9.49
CA ASP A 462 26.98 13.91 -8.08
C ASP A 462 25.85 12.88 -7.97
N GLU A 463 24.79 13.07 -8.76
CA GLU A 463 23.66 12.15 -8.81
C GLU A 463 24.10 10.76 -9.29
N ALA A 464 24.94 10.65 -10.32
CA ALA A 464 25.44 9.37 -10.81
C ALA A 464 26.23 8.60 -9.73
N ALA A 465 27.04 9.31 -8.94
CA ALA A 465 27.77 8.74 -7.81
C ALA A 465 26.83 8.31 -6.68
N GLU A 466 25.82 9.11 -6.37
CA GLU A 466 24.79 8.76 -5.40
C GLU A 466 23.97 7.54 -5.81
N GLN A 467 23.72 7.33 -7.10
CA GLN A 467 22.96 6.17 -7.58
C GLN A 467 23.82 4.91 -7.78
N GLY A 468 25.14 4.99 -7.56
CA GLY A 468 26.03 3.85 -7.68
C GLY A 468 26.39 3.48 -9.12
N ASN A 469 26.20 4.39 -10.08
CA ASN A 469 26.47 4.13 -11.50
C ASN A 469 27.90 4.53 -11.88
N LEU A 470 28.87 3.66 -11.60
CA LEU A 470 30.29 3.90 -11.88
C LEU A 470 30.57 4.19 -13.36
N GLU A 471 29.90 3.49 -14.29
CA GLU A 471 30.11 3.69 -15.72
C GLU A 471 29.65 5.09 -16.16
N MET A 472 28.54 5.57 -15.62
CA MET A 472 28.07 6.94 -15.86
C MET A 472 28.99 7.99 -15.21
N VAL A 473 29.53 7.74 -14.01
CA VAL A 473 30.53 8.60 -13.37
C VAL A 473 31.81 8.70 -14.24
N LYS A 474 32.33 7.57 -14.73
CA LYS A 474 33.48 7.53 -15.65
C LYS A 474 33.18 8.30 -16.94
N TRP A 475 31.97 8.14 -17.47
CA TRP A 475 31.55 8.80 -18.69
C TRP A 475 31.48 10.32 -18.49
N PHE A 476 30.83 10.81 -17.43
CA PHE A 476 30.80 12.24 -17.12
C PHE A 476 32.21 12.78 -16.88
N HIS A 477 33.06 12.05 -16.17
CA HIS A 477 34.46 12.47 -15.95
C HIS A 477 35.24 12.66 -17.26
N THR A 478 34.96 11.84 -18.27
CA THR A 478 35.69 11.84 -19.54
C THR A 478 35.14 12.86 -20.53
N ASN A 479 33.83 13.12 -20.49
CA ASN A 479 33.13 13.90 -21.54
C ASN A 479 32.66 15.28 -21.08
N ARG A 480 32.66 15.57 -19.76
CA ARG A 480 32.20 16.83 -19.18
C ARG A 480 33.30 17.53 -18.38
N THR A 481 33.17 18.84 -18.23
CA THR A 481 34.19 19.70 -17.56
C THR A 481 33.72 20.29 -16.23
N GLU A 482 32.40 20.32 -15.98
CA GLU A 482 31.78 20.86 -14.77
C GLU A 482 32.28 20.15 -13.50
N GLY A 483 32.53 18.85 -13.60
CA GLY A 483 33.04 18.04 -12.50
C GLY A 483 31.95 17.50 -11.59
N CYS A 484 32.30 17.35 -10.31
CA CYS A 484 31.39 16.96 -9.25
C CYS A 484 31.60 17.89 -8.05
N THR A 485 30.78 17.77 -7.02
CA THR A 485 31.04 18.40 -5.73
C THR A 485 31.48 17.36 -4.71
N ASN A 486 31.66 17.77 -3.46
CA ASN A 486 31.86 16.84 -2.36
C ASN A 486 30.66 15.90 -2.13
N TYR A 487 29.47 16.22 -2.68
CA TYR A 487 28.30 15.35 -2.62
C TYR A 487 28.57 13.98 -3.24
N ALA A 488 29.21 13.91 -4.41
CA ALA A 488 29.50 12.64 -5.08
C ALA A 488 30.20 11.64 -4.15
N MET A 489 31.32 12.03 -3.54
CA MET A 489 32.09 11.13 -2.67
C MET A 489 31.40 10.87 -1.34
N ASN A 490 30.72 11.89 -0.78
CA ASN A 490 29.95 11.76 0.46
C ASN A 490 28.82 10.72 0.35
N HIS A 491 28.01 10.80 -0.70
CA HIS A 491 26.85 9.91 -0.90
C HIS A 491 27.28 8.52 -1.39
N ALA A 492 28.33 8.44 -2.24
CA ALA A 492 28.93 7.15 -2.59
C ALA A 492 29.47 6.42 -1.35
N ALA A 493 30.11 7.14 -0.42
CA ALA A 493 30.58 6.56 0.83
C ALA A 493 29.44 6.14 1.76
N GLN A 494 28.39 6.97 1.89
CA GLN A 494 27.19 6.67 2.67
C GLN A 494 26.51 5.37 2.22
N LYS A 495 26.44 5.12 0.90
CA LYS A 495 25.81 3.92 0.33
C LYS A 495 26.77 2.74 0.15
N GLY A 496 28.05 2.93 0.47
CA GLY A 496 29.04 1.86 0.44
C GLY A 496 29.66 1.55 -0.93
N TYR A 497 29.56 2.46 -1.90
CA TYR A 497 30.08 2.29 -3.26
C TYR A 497 31.60 2.53 -3.31
N LEU A 498 32.38 1.58 -2.80
CA LEU A 498 33.84 1.68 -2.71
C LEU A 498 34.50 2.01 -4.05
N GLU A 499 34.11 1.33 -5.14
CA GLU A 499 34.71 1.56 -6.47
C GLU A 499 34.53 3.00 -6.97
N ILE A 500 33.40 3.63 -6.62
CA ILE A 500 33.15 5.04 -6.96
C ILE A 500 33.99 5.96 -6.07
N VAL A 501 34.08 5.66 -4.77
CA VAL A 501 34.93 6.43 -3.84
C VAL A 501 36.40 6.37 -4.26
N GLU A 502 36.91 5.20 -4.65
CA GLU A 502 38.26 5.00 -5.17
C GLU A 502 38.48 5.77 -6.48
N PHE A 503 37.52 5.69 -7.40
CA PHE A 503 37.57 6.42 -8.67
C PHE A 503 37.61 7.93 -8.45
N LEU A 504 36.66 8.47 -7.68
CA LEU A 504 36.60 9.91 -7.37
C LEU A 504 37.86 10.37 -6.64
N HIS A 505 38.38 9.59 -5.70
CA HIS A 505 39.63 9.91 -5.00
C HIS A 505 40.82 10.02 -5.95
N LYS A 506 40.93 9.09 -6.91
CA LYS A 506 42.05 9.02 -7.84
C LYS A 506 41.99 10.08 -8.95
N HIS A 507 40.78 10.45 -9.37
CA HIS A 507 40.57 11.21 -10.61
C HIS A 507 39.97 12.62 -10.38
N ARG A 508 39.51 12.95 -9.18
CA ARG A 508 38.88 14.24 -8.82
C ARG A 508 39.60 14.90 -7.64
N THR A 509 39.43 16.21 -7.50
CA THR A 509 40.12 17.04 -6.48
C THR A 509 39.19 17.61 -5.42
N GLU A 510 37.87 17.56 -5.66
CA GLU A 510 36.82 18.14 -4.82
C GLU A 510 36.71 17.45 -3.46
N GLY A 511 37.08 16.17 -3.40
CA GLY A 511 37.23 15.42 -2.14
C GLY A 511 35.89 15.07 -1.48
N CYS A 512 35.93 14.90 -0.17
CA CYS A 512 34.75 14.64 0.66
C CYS A 512 34.73 15.57 1.87
N THR A 513 33.78 15.38 2.77
CA THR A 513 33.80 15.98 4.11
C THR A 513 33.81 14.89 5.17
N THR A 514 33.83 15.26 6.46
CA THR A 514 33.68 14.30 7.57
C THR A 514 32.43 13.42 7.42
N PHE A 515 31.40 13.93 6.72
CA PHE A 515 30.17 13.22 6.42
C PHE A 515 30.41 11.88 5.72
N ALA A 516 31.38 11.78 4.81
CA ALA A 516 31.67 10.53 4.11
C ALA A 516 32.05 9.40 5.07
N LEU A 517 32.98 9.66 6.00
CA LEU A 517 33.43 8.65 6.96
C LEU A 517 32.36 8.38 8.03
N ASP A 518 31.69 9.43 8.52
CA ASP A 518 30.61 9.32 9.50
C ASP A 518 29.45 8.44 8.97
N GLN A 519 29.00 8.71 7.75
CA GLN A 519 27.92 7.94 7.14
C GLN A 519 28.35 6.55 6.68
N ALA A 520 29.58 6.36 6.17
CA ALA A 520 30.08 5.03 5.86
C ALA A 520 30.15 4.14 7.11
N ALA A 521 30.56 4.70 8.25
CA ALA A 521 30.57 3.99 9.53
C ALA A 521 29.15 3.65 10.00
N ARG A 522 28.23 4.61 9.94
CA ARG A 522 26.80 4.41 10.26
C ARG A 522 26.14 3.35 9.37
N GLY A 523 26.44 3.34 8.07
CA GLY A 523 25.97 2.34 7.10
C GLY A 523 26.65 0.97 7.24
N GLY A 524 27.68 0.85 8.07
CA GLY A 524 28.41 -0.40 8.28
C GLY A 524 29.39 -0.76 7.14
N HIS A 525 29.75 0.20 6.29
CA HIS A 525 30.59 0.00 5.10
C HIS A 525 32.09 0.02 5.46
N PHE A 526 32.57 -1.05 6.10
CA PHE A 526 33.91 -1.09 6.71
C PHE A 526 35.06 -0.83 5.72
N GLU A 527 34.99 -1.37 4.50
CA GLU A 527 36.07 -1.17 3.52
C GLU A 527 36.15 0.29 3.04
N VAL A 528 35.00 0.98 2.93
CA VAL A 528 34.96 2.43 2.66
C VAL A 528 35.55 3.21 3.84
N VAL A 529 35.24 2.84 5.09
CA VAL A 529 35.83 3.47 6.28
C VAL A 529 37.35 3.32 6.30
N LYS A 530 37.89 2.12 6.01
CA LYS A 530 39.34 1.91 5.90
C LYS A 530 39.93 2.77 4.79
N PHE A 531 39.31 2.74 3.61
CA PHE A 531 39.78 3.50 2.46
C PHE A 531 39.86 5.00 2.77
N LEU A 532 38.78 5.58 3.28
CA LEU A 532 38.72 7.00 3.65
C LEU A 532 39.72 7.32 4.77
N HIS A 533 39.90 6.44 5.77
CA HIS A 533 40.88 6.68 6.82
C HIS A 533 42.32 6.73 6.30
N PHE A 534 42.71 5.80 5.43
CA PHE A 534 44.09 5.71 4.95
C PHE A 534 44.42 6.67 3.81
N ASN A 535 43.42 7.11 3.03
CA ASN A 535 43.65 7.89 1.81
C ASN A 535 43.11 9.33 1.85
N ARG A 536 42.34 9.71 2.89
CA ARG A 536 41.76 11.06 3.04
C ARG A 536 42.12 11.71 4.38
N THR A 537 42.15 13.03 4.41
CA THR A 537 42.60 13.83 5.57
C THR A 537 41.46 14.50 6.34
N GLU A 538 40.26 14.53 5.78
CA GLU A 538 39.09 15.23 6.33
C GLU A 538 38.63 14.64 7.67
N GLY A 539 38.86 13.35 7.88
CA GLY A 539 38.56 12.67 9.13
C GLY A 539 37.09 12.35 9.34
N CYS A 540 36.71 12.22 10.61
CA CYS A 540 35.35 11.93 11.04
C CYS A 540 34.97 12.82 12.23
N THR A 541 33.72 12.74 12.65
CA THR A 541 33.26 13.32 13.92
C THR A 541 32.91 12.20 14.90
N THR A 542 32.39 12.54 16.08
CA THR A 542 31.86 11.54 17.03
C THR A 542 30.71 10.72 16.43
N ASP A 543 30.05 11.23 15.38
CA ASP A 543 28.93 10.55 14.71
C ASP A 543 29.34 9.22 14.06
N ALA A 544 30.60 9.06 13.66
CA ALA A 544 31.10 7.80 13.10
C ALA A 544 30.99 6.63 14.10
N ILE A 545 31.32 6.86 15.38
CA ILE A 545 31.20 5.84 16.43
C ILE A 545 29.78 5.86 17.02
N ASP A 546 29.18 7.03 17.23
CA ASP A 546 27.82 7.14 17.81
C ASP A 546 26.74 6.50 16.92
N GLY A 547 26.94 6.53 15.60
CA GLY A 547 25.98 6.05 14.62
C GLY A 547 26.14 4.60 14.18
N THR A 548 27.22 3.90 14.54
CA THR A 548 27.49 2.54 14.08
C THR A 548 27.26 1.49 15.17
N TYR A 549 26.78 0.31 14.76
CA TYR A 549 26.66 -0.86 15.65
C TYR A 549 27.62 -1.99 15.25
N ARG A 550 28.54 -1.72 14.30
CA ARG A 550 29.52 -2.69 13.83
C ARG A 550 30.75 -2.60 14.72
N LEU A 551 30.90 -3.57 15.63
CA LEU A 551 32.03 -3.62 16.57
C LEU A 551 33.39 -3.50 15.87
N GLU A 552 33.55 -4.12 14.69
CA GLU A 552 34.77 -4.03 13.87
C GLU A 552 35.13 -2.60 13.47
N ILE A 553 34.13 -1.78 13.12
CA ILE A 553 34.31 -0.37 12.76
C ILE A 553 34.66 0.45 14.01
N ILE A 554 33.99 0.20 15.13
CA ILE A 554 34.29 0.88 16.41
C ILE A 554 35.70 0.57 16.88
N GLN A 555 36.11 -0.69 16.86
CA GLN A 555 37.47 -1.12 17.22
C GLN A 555 38.52 -0.46 16.31
N PHE A 556 38.25 -0.41 15.01
CA PHE A 556 39.13 0.25 14.06
C PHE A 556 39.24 1.75 14.32
N LEU A 557 38.11 2.46 14.40
CA LEU A 557 38.09 3.90 14.66
C LEU A 557 38.72 4.22 16.02
N HIS A 558 38.38 3.49 17.08
CA HIS A 558 38.98 3.68 18.41
C HIS A 558 40.52 3.54 18.38
N LYS A 559 41.05 2.59 17.62
CA LYS A 559 42.50 2.36 17.51
C LYS A 559 43.21 3.44 16.70
N HIS A 560 42.53 4.03 15.71
CA HIS A 560 43.16 4.84 14.67
C HIS A 560 42.73 6.31 14.65
N ARG A 561 41.75 6.70 15.48
CA ARG A 561 41.15 8.04 15.56
C ARG A 561 41.06 8.51 17.01
N THR A 562 40.98 9.82 17.22
CA THR A 562 40.97 10.47 18.54
C THR A 562 39.64 11.12 18.89
N GLU A 563 38.71 11.19 17.93
CA GLU A 563 37.45 11.89 18.00
C GLU A 563 36.50 11.29 19.05
N GLY A 564 36.62 10.00 19.34
CA GLY A 564 35.86 9.30 20.39
C GLY A 564 34.36 9.21 20.10
N CYS A 565 33.56 8.98 21.15
CA CYS A 565 32.10 8.89 21.05
C CYS A 565 31.41 9.71 22.15
N THR A 566 30.14 10.07 21.95
CA THR A 566 29.30 10.73 22.95
C THR A 566 28.39 9.73 23.65
N ARG A 567 27.56 10.21 24.59
CA ARG A 567 26.52 9.37 25.23
C ARG A 567 25.45 8.88 24.25
N HIS A 568 25.38 9.42 23.03
CA HIS A 568 24.42 8.95 22.02
C HIS A 568 24.63 7.47 21.67
N VAL A 569 25.87 6.97 21.70
CA VAL A 569 26.17 5.54 21.51
C VAL A 569 25.49 4.63 22.54
N LEU A 570 25.09 5.17 23.70
CA LEU A 570 24.41 4.43 24.79
C LEU A 570 22.88 4.40 24.65
N HIS A 571 22.30 5.23 23.77
CA HIS A 571 20.86 5.44 23.66
C HIS A 571 20.33 5.25 22.23
N SER A 572 21.21 4.94 21.27
CA SER A 572 20.86 4.77 19.88
C SER A 572 20.05 3.47 19.68
N LYS A 573 19.01 3.53 18.85
CA LYS A 573 18.11 2.39 18.57
C LYS A 573 18.84 1.34 17.74
N ALA A 574 19.41 0.33 18.39
CA ALA A 574 20.09 -0.76 17.71
C ALA A 574 19.12 -1.73 17.00
N PRO A 575 19.55 -2.35 15.88
CA PRO A 575 18.72 -3.32 15.15
C PRO A 575 18.52 -4.65 15.90
N THR A 576 19.45 -5.03 16.79
CA THR A 576 19.32 -6.20 17.68
C THR A 576 19.86 -5.88 19.09
N THR A 577 19.39 -6.60 20.11
CA THR A 577 19.87 -6.45 21.49
C THR A 577 21.32 -6.94 21.69
N ASP A 578 21.75 -7.93 20.90
CA ASP A 578 23.06 -8.57 21.07
C ASP A 578 24.20 -7.72 20.50
N ASP A 579 24.00 -7.14 19.30
CA ASP A 579 24.98 -6.22 18.69
C ASP A 579 25.18 -4.99 19.59
N PHE A 580 24.08 -4.48 20.16
CA PHE A 580 24.12 -3.37 21.11
C PHE A 580 24.90 -3.70 22.37
N TYR A 581 24.73 -4.89 22.93
CA TYR A 581 25.44 -5.31 24.14
C TYR A 581 26.95 -5.36 23.94
N HIS A 582 27.40 -5.92 22.81
CA HIS A 582 28.83 -6.01 22.49
C HIS A 582 29.47 -4.64 22.27
N VAL A 583 28.76 -3.72 21.61
CA VAL A 583 29.20 -2.34 21.41
C VAL A 583 29.26 -1.59 22.75
N LEU A 584 28.20 -1.67 23.55
CA LEU A 584 28.12 -1.02 24.86
C LEU A 584 29.25 -1.50 25.79
N LYS A 585 29.44 -2.82 25.86
CA LYS A 585 30.52 -3.42 26.63
C LYS A 585 31.88 -2.89 26.20
N TYR A 586 32.16 -2.87 24.89
CA TYR A 586 33.43 -2.37 24.38
C TYR A 586 33.66 -0.89 24.68
N VAL A 587 32.65 -0.03 24.47
CA VAL A 587 32.72 1.41 24.76
C VAL A 587 32.99 1.70 26.24
N LEU A 588 32.31 0.98 27.13
CA LEU A 588 32.46 1.12 28.58
C LEU A 588 33.81 0.57 29.07
N ASP A 589 34.20 -0.64 28.62
CA ASP A 589 35.47 -1.28 29.00
C ASP A 589 36.69 -0.43 28.59
N ASN A 590 36.56 0.36 27.53
CA ASN A 590 37.64 1.19 26.98
C ASN A 590 37.53 2.70 27.30
N ASN A 591 36.56 3.13 28.12
CA ASN A 591 36.36 4.54 28.51
C ASN A 591 36.30 5.53 27.32
N MET A 592 35.61 5.16 26.23
CA MET A 592 35.65 5.93 24.97
C MET A 592 34.83 7.24 24.95
N LEU A 593 34.08 7.53 26.02
CA LEU A 593 33.19 8.69 26.11
C LEU A 593 33.98 10.00 26.26
N THR A 594 33.76 10.95 25.35
CA THR A 594 34.49 12.23 25.29
C THR A 594 34.17 13.21 26.43
N THR A 595 33.06 13.02 27.15
CA THR A 595 32.68 13.87 28.30
C THR A 595 32.79 13.11 29.62
N LYS A 596 33.79 13.49 30.44
CA LYS A 596 33.87 13.16 31.88
C LYS A 596 32.78 13.93 32.64
N GLN A 597 31.52 13.49 32.54
CA GLN A 597 30.51 13.81 33.54
C GLN A 597 30.05 12.49 34.16
N ASN A 598 30.37 12.34 35.44
CA ASN A 598 30.04 11.27 36.38
C ASN A 598 29.11 10.16 35.85
N ILE A 599 29.71 9.00 35.58
CA ILE A 599 29.01 7.72 35.50
C ILE A 599 28.68 7.34 36.95
N LEU A 600 27.44 7.62 37.39
CA LEU A 600 26.82 6.88 38.47
C LEU A 600 26.04 5.74 37.81
N ILE A 601 26.47 4.53 38.11
CA ILE A 601 25.99 3.22 37.63
C ILE A 601 24.49 3.07 37.88
#